data_AF-A0A7C2UWC4-F1
#
_entry.id   AF-A0A7C2UWC4-F1
#
_cell.length_a   1.000
_cell.length_b   1.000
_cell.length_c   1.000
_cell.angle_alpha   90.00
_cell.angle_beta   90.00
_cell.angle_gamma   90.00
#
_symmetry.space_group_name_H-M   'P 1'
#
loop_
_entity.id
_entity.type
_entity.pdbx_description
1 polymer ?
#
loop_
_entity_poly.entity_id
_entity_poly.type
_entity_poly.pdbx_seq_one_letter_code
_entity_poly.pdbx_strand_id
1 'polypeptide(L)' 'MTILASVKTIPLGRRRITKSSDRYYIILPAELNELWEYLHENGLTVNVLLEVNEEGSRRQAPQGQ' A
#
# COMPACT_ATOMS: atom_id res chain seq x y z
N MET A 1 31.27 11.03 -6.24
CA MET A 1 30.09 11.83 -5.81
C MET A 1 28.91 10.89 -5.74
N THR A 2 28.51 10.50 -4.53
CA THR A 2 27.31 9.66 -4.37
C THR A 2 26.12 10.61 -4.36
N ILE A 3 25.47 10.74 -5.51
CA ILE A 3 24.17 11.42 -5.58
C ILE A 3 23.23 10.53 -4.78
N LEU A 4 22.88 10.94 -3.56
CA LEU A 4 21.76 10.35 -2.84
C LEU A 4 20.52 10.60 -3.70
N ALA A 5 20.18 9.65 -4.57
CA ALA A 5 18.96 9.68 -5.35
C ALA A 5 17.81 9.76 -4.34
N SER A 6 17.19 10.95 -4.25
CA SER A 6 15.98 11.12 -3.46
C SER A 6 14.96 10.11 -3.98
N VAL A 7 14.77 9.01 -3.25
CA VAL A 7 13.73 8.03 -3.56
C VAL A 7 12.43 8.80 -3.47
N LYS A 8 11.77 9.02 -4.63
CA LYS A 8 10.46 9.65 -4.65
C LYS A 8 9.48 8.64 -4.06
N THR A 9 9.19 8.77 -2.76
CA THR A 9 8.14 7.99 -2.12
C THR A 9 6.79 8.46 -2.66
N ILE A 10 5.97 7.53 -3.11
CA ILE A 10 4.63 7.79 -3.63
C ILE A 10 3.64 7.35 -2.55
N PRO A 11 2.92 8.27 -1.89
CA PRO A 11 1.91 7.90 -0.91
C PRO A 11 0.72 7.25 -1.62
N LEU A 12 0.38 6.01 -1.22
CA LEU A 12 -0.80 5.31 -1.75
C LEU A 12 -2.10 5.70 -1.04
N GLY A 13 -2.00 6.48 0.04
CA GLY A 13 -3.10 6.79 0.96
C GLY A 13 -3.53 5.59 1.79
N ARG A 14 -4.69 5.70 2.47
CA ARG A 14 -5.24 4.62 3.29
C ARG A 14 -5.71 3.47 2.41
N ARG A 15 -5.10 2.29 2.55
CA ARG A 15 -5.50 1.07 1.84
C ARG A 15 -5.87 -0.02 2.81
N ARG A 16 -6.86 -0.82 2.41
CA ARG A 16 -7.23 -2.04 3.14
C ARG A 16 -6.42 -3.20 2.57
N ILE A 17 -5.81 -3.97 3.46
CA ILE A 17 -5.23 -5.27 3.10
C ILE A 17 -6.41 -6.22 2.85
N THR A 18 -6.48 -6.79 1.65
CA THR A 18 -7.46 -7.80 1.27
C THR A 18 -6.79 -9.17 1.26
N LYS A 19 -7.57 -10.24 1.48
CA LYS A 19 -7.08 -11.62 1.44
C LYS A 19 -7.81 -12.35 0.32
N SER A 20 -7.05 -13.06 -0.52
CA SER A 20 -7.59 -14.01 -1.49
C SER A 20 -6.83 -15.32 -1.34
N SER A 21 -7.55 -16.38 -0.97
CA SER A 21 -6.99 -17.67 -0.57
C SER A 21 -5.97 -17.52 0.56
N ASP A 22 -4.71 -17.86 0.32
CA ASP A 22 -3.57 -17.82 1.24
C ASP A 22 -2.73 -16.54 1.11
N ARG A 23 -3.07 -15.65 0.18
CA ARG A 23 -2.30 -14.45 -0.13
C ARG A 23 -3.01 -13.17 0.30
N TYR A 24 -2.22 -12.22 0.79
CA TYR A 24 -2.66 -10.88 1.15
C TYR A 24 -2.24 -9.89 0.05
N TYR A 25 -3.13 -8.93 -0.23
CA TYR A 25 -2.96 -7.95 -1.29
C TYR A 25 -3.27 -6.56 -0.79
N ILE A 26 -2.60 -5.57 -1.38
CA ILE A 26 -3.00 -4.17 -1.32
C ILE A 26 -3.49 -3.81 -2.71
N ILE A 27 -4.73 -3.33 -2.82
CA ILE A 27 -5.26 -2.84 -4.09
C ILE A 27 -4.63 -1.48 -4.37
N LEU A 28 -3.99 -1.37 -5.54
CA LEU A 28 -3.35 -0.14 -5.97
C LEU A 28 -4.38 0.95 -6.30
N PRO A 29 -4.11 2.24 -6.02
CA PRO A 29 -4.94 3.37 -6.47
C PRO A 29 -5.17 3.35 -7.97
N ALA A 30 -6.44 3.44 -8.38
CA ALA A 30 -6.80 3.58 -9.79
C ALA A 30 -6.33 4.92 -10.37
N GLU A 31 -6.21 5.96 -9.54
CA GLU A 31 -5.72 7.29 -9.93
C GLU A 31 -4.26 7.27 -10.40
N LEU A 32 -3.53 6.19 -10.10
CA LEU A 32 -2.13 6.00 -10.49
C LEU A 32 -1.96 4.86 -11.51
N ASN A 33 -3.02 4.45 -12.23
CA ASN A 33 -2.96 3.33 -13.18
C ASN A 33 -1.89 3.50 -14.26
N GLU A 34 -1.72 4.71 -14.82
CA GLU A 34 -0.67 4.97 -15.82
C GLU A 34 0.73 4.65 -15.27
N LEU A 35 0.98 4.96 -14.00
CA LEU A 35 2.23 4.62 -13.33
C LEU A 35 2.37 3.10 -13.16
N TRP A 36 1.31 2.42 -12.72
CA TRP A 36 1.35 0.96 -12.51
C TRP A 36 1.57 0.19 -13.81
N GLU A 37 0.92 0.64 -14.89
CA GLU A 37 1.10 0.10 -16.23
C GLU A 37 2.55 0.29 -16.70
N TYR A 38 3.08 1.51 -16.60
CA TYR A 38 4.48 1.78 -16.91
C TYR A 38 5.45 0.87 -16.14
N LEU A 39 5.28 0.75 -14.82
CA LEU A 39 6.16 -0.10 -14.00
C LEU A 39 6.06 -1.58 -14.40
N HIS A 40 4.85 -2.07 -14.65
CA HIS A 40 4.59 -3.46 -15.04
C HIS A 40 5.17 -3.79 -16.42
N GLU A 41 4.88 -2.98 -17.43
CA GLU A 41 5.36 -3.18 -18.80
C GLU A 41 6.88 -3.13 -18.91
N ASN A 42 7.53 -2.34 -18.06
CA ASN A 42 8.99 -2.21 -18.01
C ASN A 42 9.65 -3.22 -17.05
N GLY A 43 8.89 -4.13 -16.42
CA GLY A 43 9.43 -5.14 -15.50
C GLY A 43 10.13 -4.55 -14.27
N LEU A 44 9.74 -3.35 -13.86
CA LEU A 44 10.37 -2.63 -12.76
C LEU A 44 9.87 -3.14 -11.41
N THR A 45 10.75 -3.18 -10.42
CA THR A 45 10.40 -3.54 -9.04
C THR A 45 10.31 -2.29 -8.18
N VAL A 46 9.41 -2.31 -7.19
CA VAL A 46 9.24 -1.20 -6.24
C VAL A 46 9.50 -1.67 -4.82
N ASN A 47 10.15 -0.81 -4.03
CA ASN A 47 10.21 -0.96 -2.59
C ASN A 47 8.92 -0.40 -1.98
N VAL A 48 8.26 -1.17 -1.12
CA VAL A 48 7.02 -0.75 -0.46
C VAL A 48 7.32 -0.36 0.98
N LEU A 49 6.93 0.87 1.35
CA LEU A 49 6.93 1.34 2.73
C LEU A 49 5.51 1.28 3.27
N LEU A 50 5.32 0.61 4.42
CA LEU A 50 4.03 0.49 5.09
C LEU A 50 4.06 1.25 6.42
N GLU A 51 3.11 2.17 6.58
CA GLU A 51 2.79 2.78 7.86
C GLU A 51 1.53 2.11 8.42
N VAL A 52 1.61 1.63 9.67
CA VAL A 52 0.48 0.98 10.35
C VAL A 52 -0.19 2.01 11.25
N ASN A 53 -1.46 2.33 10.94
CA ASN A 53 -2.27 3.22 11.77
C ASN A 53 -3.28 2.39 12.60
N GLU A 54 -3.08 2.36 13.93
CA GLU A 54 -3.84 1.54 14.88
C GLU A 54 -5.26 2.07 15.16
N GLU A 55 -5.62 3.27 14.69
CA GLU A 55 -6.90 3.92 15.00
C GLU A 55 -8.13 3.19 14.41
N GLY A 56 -7.93 2.23 13.50
CA GLY A 56 -9.00 1.40 12.93
C GLY A 56 -9.40 0.18 13.77
N SER A 57 -8.61 -0.20 14.79
CA SER A 57 -8.81 -1.45 15.55
C SER A 57 -9.78 -1.32 16.72
N ARG A 58 -10.29 -0.12 17.02
CA ARG A 58 -11.15 0.15 18.18
C ARG A 58 -12.64 0.26 17.82
N ARG A 59 -13.19 -0.75 17.13
CA ARG A 59 -14.63 -1.06 17.27
C ARG A 59 -14.75 -2.13 18.35
N GLN A 60 -14.89 -1.63 19.59
CA GLN A 60 -15.06 -2.42 20.79
C GLN A 60 -16.29 -3.35 20.61
N ALA A 61 -16.14 -4.60 21.04
CA ALA A 61 -17.21 -5.58 21.12
C ALA A 61 -18.43 -5.00 21.89
N PRO A 62 -19.67 -5.41 21.58
CA PRO A 62 -20.80 -5.08 22.43
C PRO A 62 -20.54 -5.71 23.80
N GLN A 63 -20.42 -4.88 24.84
CA GLN A 63 -20.50 -5.35 26.21
C GLN A 63 -21.96 -5.77 26.43
N GLY A 64 -22.17 -7.09 26.58
CA GLY A 64 -23.47 -7.65 26.91
C GLY A 64 -24.00 -7.09 28.24
N GLN A 65 -25.31 -6.88 28.29
CA GLN A 65 -26.08 -6.62 29.50
C GLN A 65 -26.08 -7.83 30.44
#